data_AF-A0A6N7HEN3-F1
#
_entry.id   AF-A0A6N7HEN3-F1
#
_cell.length_a   1.000
_cell.length_b   1.000
_cell.length_c   1.000
_cell.angle_alpha   90.00
_cell.angle_beta   90.00
_cell.angle_gamma   90.00
#
_symmetry.space_group_name_H-M   'P 1'
#
loop_
_entity.id
_entity.type
_entity.pdbx_description
1 polymer ?
#
loop_
_entity_poly.entity_id
_entity_poly.type
_entity_poly.pdbx_seq_one_letter_code
_entity_poly.pdbx_strand_id
1 'polypeptide(L)'
;MWFKVCDGLHDHRKVRRAGSAAMGLWALTGSWCAANLTDGFVPEVVALRYGTARQAEKLVTAGLWEPTVRDGEPGWVFHDWFTYQPTREDVEHKRFLATQRQAKARAVRDDKSRSAGSVTRDTGVSHSVSHAAPDPTRYTYSP
;
A
#
# COMPACT_ATOMS: atom_id res chain seq x y z
N MET A 1 -0.41 -0.76 2.73
CA MET A 1 0.51 0.38 2.94
C MET A 1 1.33 0.53 1.67
N TRP A 2 1.69 1.74 1.26
CA TRP A 2 2.50 1.95 0.06
C TRP A 2 3.96 2.15 0.45
N PHE A 3 4.88 1.56 -0.33
CA PHE A 3 6.30 1.88 -0.27
C PHE A 3 6.55 3.12 -1.13
N LYS A 4 7.04 4.19 -0.51
CA LYS A 4 7.24 5.47 -1.21
C LYS A 4 8.54 5.47 -1.99
N VAL A 5 8.48 5.89 -3.25
CA VAL A 5 9.64 6.05 -4.13
C VAL A 5 9.70 7.51 -4.58
N CYS A 6 10.86 8.14 -4.43
CA CYS A 6 11.07 9.50 -4.93
C CYS A 6 11.08 9.51 -6.46
N ASP A 7 10.55 10.58 -7.04
CA ASP A 7 10.53 10.85 -8.48
C ASP A 7 11.93 10.83 -9.13
N GLY A 8 12.94 11.37 -8.45
CA GLY A 8 14.34 11.38 -8.88
C GLY A 8 15.12 10.08 -8.68
N LEU A 9 14.49 8.99 -8.21
CA LEU A 9 15.19 7.73 -7.92
C LEU A 9 15.92 7.19 -9.16
N HIS A 10 15.32 7.31 -10.34
CA HIS A 10 15.79 6.70 -11.58
C HIS A 10 17.19 7.17 -12.03
N ASP A 11 17.62 8.40 -11.71
CA ASP A 11 18.94 8.94 -12.07
C ASP A 11 19.89 9.11 -10.88
N HIS A 12 19.43 8.81 -9.66
CA HIS A 12 20.23 8.97 -8.46
C HIS A 12 21.53 8.14 -8.52
N ARG A 13 22.66 8.73 -8.10
CA ARG A 13 23.99 8.09 -8.21
C ARG A 13 24.06 6.69 -7.58
N LYS A 14 23.39 6.48 -6.43
CA LYS A 14 23.35 5.17 -5.74
C LYS A 14 22.60 4.13 -6.60
N VAL A 15 21.53 4.56 -7.28
CA VAL A 15 20.71 3.71 -8.14
C VAL A 15 21.47 3.29 -9.40
N ARG A 16 22.14 4.24 -10.06
CA ARG A 16 23.02 3.94 -11.20
C ARG A 16 24.13 2.97 -10.83
N ARG A 17 24.71 3.11 -9.64
CA ARG A 17 25.75 2.20 -9.12
C ARG A 17 25.23 0.79 -8.81
N ALA A 18 24.03 0.67 -8.24
CA ALA A 18 23.41 -0.63 -7.97
C ALA A 18 22.99 -1.37 -9.25
N GLY A 19 22.47 -0.61 -10.23
CA GLY A 19 21.95 -1.12 -11.50
C GLY A 19 20.52 -1.65 -11.40
N SER A 20 19.82 -1.66 -12.54
CA SER A 20 18.36 -1.89 -12.61
C SER A 20 17.92 -3.23 -12.02
N ALA A 21 18.70 -4.29 -12.20
CA ALA A 21 18.36 -5.60 -11.65
C ALA A 21 18.37 -5.62 -10.12
N ALA A 22 19.33 -4.95 -9.47
CA ALA A 22 19.37 -4.81 -8.03
C ALA A 22 18.26 -3.89 -7.52
N MET A 23 17.89 -2.86 -8.29
CA MET A 23 16.75 -2.01 -7.97
C MET A 23 15.40 -2.73 -8.04
N GLY A 24 15.27 -3.74 -8.90
CA GLY A 24 14.09 -4.63 -8.90
C GLY A 24 13.93 -5.34 -7.55
N LEU A 25 15.03 -5.89 -7.02
CA LEU A 25 15.06 -6.48 -5.68
C LEU A 25 14.70 -5.44 -4.60
N TRP A 26 15.31 -4.25 -4.66
CA TRP A 26 15.04 -3.15 -3.73
C TRP A 26 13.57 -2.73 -3.70
N ALA A 27 12.91 -2.65 -4.87
CA ALA A 27 11.50 -2.27 -4.93
C ALA A 27 10.57 -3.35 -4.36
N LEU A 28 10.82 -4.62 -4.69
CA LEU A 28 10.01 -5.75 -4.22
C LEU A 28 10.10 -5.94 -2.71
N THR A 29 11.31 -5.90 -2.15
CA THR A 29 11.49 -6.02 -0.70
C THR A 29 11.03 -4.76 0.03
N GLY A 30 11.15 -3.57 -0.56
CA GLY A 30 10.62 -2.34 0.02
C GLY A 30 9.08 -2.37 0.15
N SER A 31 8.40 -2.87 -0.89
CA SER A 31 6.96 -3.16 -0.83
C SER A 31 6.62 -4.18 0.26
N TRP A 32 7.42 -5.25 0.39
CA TRP A 32 7.24 -6.25 1.43
C TRP A 32 7.42 -5.66 2.84
N CYS A 33 8.45 -4.84 3.09
CA CYS A 33 8.66 -4.16 4.37
C CYS A 33 7.49 -3.26 4.74
N ALA A 34 6.96 -2.48 3.77
CA ALA A 34 5.81 -1.62 4.00
C ALA A 34 4.54 -2.41 4.33
N ALA A 35 4.34 -3.57 3.71
CA ALA A 35 3.20 -4.45 3.98
C ALA A 35 3.28 -5.09 5.38
N ASN A 36 4.48 -5.51 5.79
CA ASN A 36 4.72 -6.26 7.03
C ASN A 36 5.15 -5.38 8.21
N LEU A 37 5.27 -4.06 8.00
CA LEU A 37 5.68 -3.08 9.02
C LEU A 37 6.99 -3.47 9.72
N THR A 38 7.99 -3.86 8.92
CA THR A 38 9.29 -4.28 9.45
C THR A 38 10.28 -3.14 9.61
N ASP A 39 9.85 -1.90 9.39
CA ASP A 39 10.69 -0.69 9.47
C ASP A 39 11.96 -0.78 8.61
N GLY A 40 11.79 -1.31 7.40
CA GLY A 40 12.87 -1.44 6.43
C GLY A 40 13.81 -2.62 6.67
N PHE A 41 13.56 -3.48 7.66
CA PHE A 41 14.30 -4.73 7.79
C PHE A 41 13.81 -5.77 6.76
N VAL A 42 14.75 -6.38 6.07
CA VAL A 42 14.56 -7.44 5.08
C VAL A 42 15.35 -8.66 5.54
N PRO A 43 14.68 -9.74 5.97
CA PRO A 43 15.34 -11.01 6.24
C PRO A 43 16.01 -11.59 5.01
N GLU A 44 17.11 -12.33 5.18
CA GLU A 44 17.84 -12.95 4.07
C GLU A 44 16.93 -13.84 3.22
N VAL A 45 16.12 -14.67 3.87
CA VAL A 45 15.16 -15.59 3.22
C VAL A 45 14.15 -14.85 2.35
N VAL A 46 13.81 -13.60 2.70
CA VAL A 46 12.90 -12.75 1.94
C VAL A 46 13.61 -12.11 0.76
N ALA A 47 14.82 -11.57 0.96
CA ALA A 47 15.61 -11.00 -0.13
C ALA A 47 15.90 -12.04 -1.22
N LEU A 48 16.33 -13.23 -0.83
CA LEU A 48 16.65 -14.33 -1.76
C LEU A 48 15.43 -14.94 -2.45
N ARG A 49 14.21 -14.67 -1.97
CA ARG A 49 12.98 -15.03 -2.67
C ARG A 49 12.78 -14.21 -3.96
N TYR A 50 13.20 -12.95 -3.95
CA TYR A 50 12.95 -11.99 -5.05
C TYR A 50 14.18 -11.70 -5.90
N GLY A 51 15.36 -12.12 -5.45
CA GLY A 51 16.61 -11.83 -6.13
C GLY A 51 17.75 -12.73 -5.68
N THR A 52 18.96 -12.28 -5.93
CA THR A 52 20.19 -13.04 -5.71
C THR A 52 21.09 -12.35 -4.67
N ALA A 53 21.96 -13.12 -4.01
CA ALA A 53 22.96 -12.57 -3.11
C ALA A 53 23.83 -11.49 -3.77
N ARG A 54 24.17 -11.65 -5.06
CA ARG A 54 24.92 -10.64 -5.84
C ARG A 54 24.15 -9.34 -6.03
N GLN A 55 22.82 -9.39 -6.16
CA GLN A 55 22.01 -8.17 -6.22
C GLN A 55 21.96 -7.48 -4.86
N ALA A 56 21.82 -8.23 -3.77
CA ALA A 56 21.88 -7.67 -2.41
C ALA A 56 23.25 -7.01 -2.12
N GLU A 57 24.35 -7.66 -2.50
CA GLU A 57 25.71 -7.11 -2.40
C GLU A 57 25.86 -5.80 -3.16
N LYS A 58 25.26 -5.68 -4.36
CA LYS A 58 25.25 -4.41 -5.11
C LYS A 58 24.49 -3.31 -4.39
N LEU A 59 23.38 -3.62 -3.71
CA LEU A 59 22.61 -2.65 -2.91
C LEU A 59 23.40 -2.17 -1.70
N VAL A 60 24.08 -3.10 -1.01
CA VAL A 60 24.98 -2.79 0.11
C VAL A 60 26.14 -1.91 -0.36
N THR A 61 26.82 -2.34 -1.43
CA THR A 61 27.92 -1.60 -2.03
C THR A 61 27.46 -0.19 -2.42
N ALA A 62 26.29 -0.03 -3.03
CA ALA A 62 25.74 1.26 -3.41
C ALA A 62 25.30 2.13 -2.22
N GLY A 63 25.30 1.61 -0.98
CA GLY A 63 24.84 2.31 0.21
C GLY A 63 23.32 2.54 0.22
N LEU A 64 22.58 1.63 -0.40
CA LEU A 64 21.11 1.58 -0.34
C LEU A 64 20.63 0.66 0.78
N TRP A 65 21.40 -0.38 1.09
CA TRP A 65 21.17 -1.31 2.19
C TRP A 65 22.38 -1.37 3.12
N GLU A 66 22.11 -1.78 4.36
CA GLU A 66 23.14 -2.07 5.37
C GLU A 66 22.91 -3.49 5.89
N PRO A 67 23.95 -4.35 5.94
CA PRO A 67 23.82 -5.68 6.52
C PRO A 67 23.51 -5.56 8.02
N THR A 68 22.60 -6.39 8.51
CA THR A 68 22.19 -6.38 9.91
C THR A 68 21.69 -7.75 10.35
N VAL A 69 21.52 -7.91 11.66
CA VAL A 69 20.90 -9.09 12.28
C VAL A 69 19.80 -8.58 13.19
N ARG A 70 18.58 -9.08 13.02
CA ARG A 70 17.44 -8.73 13.88
C ARG A 70 16.83 -10.00 14.44
N ASP A 71 16.67 -10.05 15.76
CA ASP A 71 16.06 -11.20 16.45
C ASP A 71 16.75 -12.55 16.14
N GLY A 72 18.07 -12.52 15.88
CA GLY A 72 18.86 -13.70 15.51
C GLY A 72 18.78 -14.09 14.02
N GLU A 73 18.03 -13.37 13.20
CA GLU A 73 17.92 -13.60 11.76
C GLU A 73 18.81 -12.62 10.97
N PRO A 74 19.70 -13.12 10.09
CA PRO A 74 20.51 -12.26 9.23
C PRO A 74 19.67 -11.62 8.12
N GLY A 75 20.08 -10.44 7.69
CA GLY A 75 19.44 -9.74 6.60
C GLY A 75 20.03 -8.37 6.36
N TRP A 76 19.18 -7.46 5.91
CA TRP A 76 19.54 -6.09 5.57
C TRP A 76 18.50 -5.10 6.07
N VAL A 77 18.92 -3.86 6.29
CA VAL A 77 18.01 -2.73 6.50
C VAL A 77 18.17 -1.71 5.38
N PHE A 78 17.06 -1.09 4.97
CA PHE A 78 17.09 0.03 4.04
C PHE A 78 17.77 1.23 4.70
N HIS A 79 18.73 1.82 3.99
CA HIS A 79 19.31 3.10 4.36
C HIS A 79 18.25 4.21 4.31
N ASP A 80 18.25 5.10 5.30
CA ASP A 80 17.32 6.23 5.44
C ASP A 80 15.81 5.87 5.44
N TRP A 81 15.44 4.66 5.88
CA TRP A 81 14.02 4.24 5.90
C TRP A 81 13.13 5.27 6.62
N PHE A 82 13.50 5.67 7.83
CA PHE A 82 12.71 6.57 8.68
C PHE A 82 12.63 8.01 8.19
N THR A 83 13.50 8.42 7.27
CA THR A 83 13.45 9.78 6.70
C THR A 83 12.28 9.92 5.73
N TYR A 84 11.95 8.85 5.01
CA TYR A 84 10.99 8.92 3.90
C TYR A 84 9.77 8.02 4.11
N GLN A 85 9.94 6.90 4.81
CA GLN A 85 8.89 5.95 5.11
C GLN A 85 8.31 6.20 6.50
N PRO A 86 6.99 6.07 6.67
CA PRO A 86 6.38 6.07 7.99
C PRO A 86 6.81 4.85 8.79
N THR A 87 6.94 5.03 10.10
CA THR A 87 7.27 3.95 11.03
C THR A 87 6.09 2.99 11.18
N ARG A 88 6.34 1.78 11.69
CA ARG A 88 5.28 0.86 12.13
C ARG A 88 4.28 1.55 13.04
N GLU A 89 4.78 2.28 14.04
CA GLU A 89 3.96 3.00 15.01
C GLU A 89 3.07 4.05 14.34
N ASP A 90 3.62 4.85 13.40
CA ASP A 90 2.84 5.83 12.64
C ASP A 90 1.70 5.18 11.87
N VAL A 91 1.96 4.01 11.27
CA VAL A 91 0.96 3.29 10.48
C VAL A 91 -0.13 2.72 11.39
N GLU A 92 0.25 2.11 12.51
CA GLU A 92 -0.70 1.57 13.49
C GLU A 92 -1.55 2.67 14.11
N HIS A 93 -0.95 3.80 14.49
CA HIS A 93 -1.67 4.96 15.01
C HIS A 93 -2.66 5.54 13.97
N LYS A 94 -2.24 5.68 12.71
CA LYS A 94 -3.15 6.11 11.63
C LYS A 94 -4.31 5.14 11.43
N ARG A 95 -4.07 3.83 11.50
CA ARG A 95 -5.12 2.80 11.43
C ARG A 95 -6.09 2.93 12.60
N PHE A 96 -5.60 3.11 13.82
CA PHE A 96 -6.41 3.31 15.01
C PHE A 96 -7.31 4.55 14.90
N LEU A 97 -6.73 5.69 14.50
CA LEU A 97 -7.50 6.93 14.29
C LEU A 97 -8.55 6.77 13.17
N ALA A 98 -8.23 6.05 12.09
CA ALA A 98 -9.20 5.77 11.02
C ALA A 98 -10.38 4.94 11.53
N THR A 99 -10.12 3.89 12.32
CA THR A 99 -11.16 3.07 12.96
C THR A 99 -12.05 3.92 13.85
N GLN A 100 -11.47 4.80 14.68
CA GLN A 100 -12.25 5.70 15.54
C GLN A 100 -13.13 6.66 14.72
N ARG A 101 -12.58 7.27 13.67
CA ARG A 101 -13.35 8.17 12.79
C ARG A 101 -14.51 7.44 12.13
N GLN A 102 -14.27 6.22 11.65
CA GLN A 102 -15.31 5.40 11.03
C GLN A 102 -16.40 5.01 12.03
N ALA A 103 -16.04 4.64 13.27
CA ALA A 103 -17.00 4.33 14.32
C ALA A 103 -17.88 5.56 14.66
N LYS A 104 -17.28 6.73 14.84
CA LYS A 104 -18.01 7.98 15.07
C LYS A 104 -18.94 8.33 13.91
N ALA A 105 -18.46 8.22 12.67
CA ALA A 105 -19.27 8.48 11.49
C ALA A 105 -20.47 7.53 11.36
N ARG A 106 -20.33 6.25 11.75
CA ARG A 106 -21.43 5.28 11.79
C ARG A 106 -22.45 5.63 12.87
N ALA A 107 -22.01 5.93 14.09
CA ALA A 107 -22.91 6.32 15.19
C ALA A 107 -23.75 7.56 14.84
N VAL A 108 -23.15 8.59 14.22
CA VAL A 108 -23.89 9.78 13.77
C VAL A 108 -24.91 9.45 12.67
N ARG A 109 -24.59 8.52 11.77
CA ARG A 109 -25.53 8.07 10.74
C ARG A 109 -26.70 7.29 11.35
N ASP A 110 -26.44 6.44 12.33
CA ASP A 110 -27.47 5.67 13.04
C ASP A 110 -28.38 6.58 13.88
N ASP A 111 -27.84 7.61 14.51
CA ASP A 111 -28.63 8.59 15.25
C ASP A 111 -29.52 9.43 14.31
N LYS A 112 -28.98 9.84 13.15
CA LYS A 112 -29.77 10.50 12.10
C LYS A 112 -30.85 9.61 11.51
N SER A 113 -30.58 8.31 11.30
CA SER A 113 -31.59 7.39 10.77
C SER A 113 -32.70 7.11 11.79
N ARG A 114 -32.36 7.02 13.09
CA ARG A 114 -33.34 6.87 14.19
C ARG A 114 -34.20 8.12 14.37
N SER A 115 -33.62 9.31 14.28
CA SER A 115 -34.39 10.57 14.37
C SER A 115 -35.25 10.82 13.13
N ALA A 116 -34.77 10.47 11.93
CA ALA A 116 -35.55 10.54 10.70
C ALA A 116 -36.66 9.48 10.61
N GLY A 117 -36.45 8.28 11.18
CA GLY A 117 -37.45 7.20 11.25
C GLY A 117 -38.67 7.50 12.14
N SER A 118 -38.63 8.60 12.90
CA SER A 118 -39.80 9.14 13.61
C SER A 118 -40.73 9.96 12.71
N VAL A 119 -40.24 10.43 11.55
CA VAL A 119 -40.97 11.32 10.64
C VAL A 119 -41.08 10.66 9.26
N THR A 120 -41.82 9.56 9.15
CA THR A 120 -42.65 9.19 7.97
C THR A 120 -43.29 7.81 8.16
N ARG A 121 -44.54 7.80 8.60
CA ARG A 121 -45.55 6.87 8.08
C ARG A 121 -46.68 7.70 7.53
N ASP A 122 -46.63 7.93 6.22
CA ASP A 122 -47.75 7.78 5.31
C ASP A 122 -47.40 8.46 3.98
N THR A 123 -47.00 7.63 3.01
CA THR A 123 -47.35 7.72 1.58
C THR A 123 -46.52 6.67 0.85
N GLY A 124 -47.11 5.48 0.71
CA GLY A 124 -46.59 4.46 -0.18
C GLY A 124 -46.76 4.91 -1.63
N VAL A 125 -45.66 5.20 -2.30
CA VAL A 125 -45.57 5.14 -3.76
C VAL A 125 -44.26 4.45 -4.12
N SER A 126 -44.35 3.18 -4.53
CA SER A 126 -43.25 2.46 -5.15
C SER A 126 -43.24 2.77 -6.64
N HIS A 127 -42.21 3.48 -7.12
CA HIS A 127 -41.85 3.46 -8.54
C HIS A 127 -40.49 2.75 -8.70
N SER A 128 -40.55 1.43 -8.91
CA SER A 128 -39.40 0.67 -9.40
C SER A 128 -39.28 0.88 -10.92
N VAL A 129 -38.37 1.75 -11.34
CA VAL A 129 -37.97 1.80 -12.76
C VAL A 129 -36.71 0.96 -12.91
N SER A 130 -36.86 -0.23 -13.47
CA SER A 130 -35.76 -1.12 -13.85
C SER A 130 -35.22 -0.67 -15.21
N HIS A 131 -34.07 0.00 -15.25
CA HIS A 131 -33.34 0.16 -16.50
C HIS A 131 -32.46 -1.06 -16.73
N ALA A 132 -32.92 -1.97 -17.59
CA ALA A 132 -32.06 -2.99 -18.16
C ALA A 132 -30.97 -2.32 -19.02
N ALA A 133 -29.73 -2.78 -18.90
CA ALA A 133 -28.60 -2.27 -19.68
C ALA A 133 -28.82 -2.55 -21.18
N PRO A 134 -28.52 -1.61 -22.10
CA PRO A 134 -28.61 -1.87 -23.53
C PRO A 134 -27.54 -2.86 -23.97
N ASP A 135 -27.95 -3.86 -24.74
CA ASP A 135 -27.10 -4.90 -25.33
C ASP A 135 -26.15 -4.30 -26.39
N PRO A 136 -24.82 -4.45 -26.26
CA PRO A 136 -23.85 -3.81 -27.13
C PRO A 136 -23.66 -4.45 -28.52
N THR A 137 -24.45 -5.47 -28.91
CA THR A 137 -24.14 -6.25 -30.13
C THR A 137 -24.97 -5.93 -31.38
N ARG A 138 -25.79 -4.88 -31.40
CA ARG A 138 -26.58 -4.54 -32.60
C ARG A 138 -25.84 -3.62 -33.57
N TYR A 139 -24.97 -4.18 -34.41
CA TYR A 139 -24.51 -3.51 -35.63
C TYR A 139 -25.61 -3.58 -36.69
N THR A 140 -26.20 -2.43 -37.06
CA THR A 140 -27.10 -2.33 -38.23
C THR A 140 -26.43 -1.54 -39.34
N TYR A 141 -26.18 -2.21 -40.46
CA TYR A 141 -25.75 -1.64 -41.73
C TYR A 141 -26.95 -0.91 -42.37
N SER A 142 -26.75 0.33 -42.84
CA SER A 142 -27.75 1.08 -43.62
C SER A 142 -27.67 0.71 -45.11
N PRO A 143 -28.79 0.57 -45.83
CA PRO A 143 -28.82 0.68 -47.28
C PRO A 143 -28.88 2.15 -47.75
#